data_AF-A0A3D3M8X7-F1
#
_entry.id   AF-A0A3D3M8X7-F1
#
_cell.length_a   1.000
_cell.length_b   1.000
_cell.length_c   1.000
_cell.angle_alpha   90.00
_cell.angle_beta   90.00
_cell.angle_gamma   90.00
#
_symmetry.space_group_name_H-M   'P 1'
#
loop_
_entity.id
_entity.type
_entity.pdbx_description
1 polymer ?
#
loop_
_entity_poly.entity_id
_entity_poly.type
_entity_poly.pdbx_seq_one_letter_code
_entity_poly.pdbx_strand_id
1 'polypeptide(L)' 'MFLRHVITFSLIALLAGCAGFGSKEAVQGQGSPQLWKEHKAQLSTLDGWQINGKVGIRAPKDSGSGTLFWL' A
#
# COMPACT_ATOMS: atom_id res chain seq x y z
N MET A 1 -13.84 23.71 32.81
CA MET A 1 -13.21 24.01 31.50
C MET A 1 -12.09 23.02 31.16
N PHE A 2 -11.12 22.76 32.05
CA PHE A 2 -9.97 21.85 31.80
C PHE A 2 -10.37 20.43 31.39
N LEU A 3 -11.35 19.82 32.08
CA LEU A 3 -11.82 18.46 31.79
C LEU A 3 -12.34 18.28 30.35
N ARG A 4 -13.01 19.31 29.81
CA ARG A 4 -13.50 19.29 28.42
C ARG A 4 -12.34 19.23 27.42
N HIS A 5 -11.25 19.93 27.70
CA HIS A 5 -10.10 20.01 26.79
C HIS A 5 -9.31 18.69 26.81
N VAL A 6 -9.19 18.05 27.98
CA VAL A 6 -8.58 16.72 28.11
C VAL A 6 -9.37 15.68 27.32
N ILE A 7 -10.71 15.70 27.42
CA ILE A 7 -11.57 14.78 26.67
C ILE A 7 -11.46 15.03 25.15
N THR A 8 -11.54 16.29 24.72
CA THR A 8 -11.41 16.62 23.29
C THR A 8 -10.04 16.21 22.74
N PHE A 9 -8.96 16.47 23.48
CA PHE A 9 -7.61 16.07 23.06
C PHE A 9 -7.46 14.55 22.97
N SER A 10 -8.00 13.81 23.94
CA SER A 10 -7.98 12.34 23.93
C SER A 10 -8.73 11.76 22.73
N LEU A 11 -9.90 12.32 22.40
CA LEU A 11 -10.68 11.90 21.23
C LEU A 11 -9.91 12.14 19.92
N ILE A 12 -9.29 13.31 19.77
CA ILE A 12 -8.47 13.64 18.58
C ILE A 12 -7.28 12.70 18.46
N ALA A 13 -6.57 12.43 19.56
CA ALA A 13 -5.45 11.49 19.57
C ALA A 13 -5.88 10.06 19.18
N LEU A 14 -7.05 9.62 19.64
CA LEU A 14 -7.61 8.30 19.30
C LEU A 14 -7.95 8.20 17.80
N LEU A 15 -8.60 9.23 17.25
CA LEU A 15 -8.95 9.33 15.83
C LEU A 15 -7.70 9.35 14.93
N ALA A 16 -6.68 10.10 15.32
CA ALA A 16 -5.39 10.13 14.61
C ALA A 16 -4.68 8.76 14.64
N GLY A 17 -4.76 8.05 15.78
CA GLY A 17 -4.24 6.69 15.92
C GLY A 17 -4.94 5.68 15.00
N CYS A 18 -6.27 5.78 14.85
CA CYS A 18 -7.04 4.92 13.94
C CYS A 18 -6.65 5.08 12.46
N ALA A 19 -6.32 6.30 12.02
CA ALA A 19 -5.87 6.56 10.65
C ALA A 19 -4.45 6.04 10.36
N GLY A 20 -3.65 5.80 11.40
CA GLY A 20 -2.30 5.22 11.28
C GLY A 20 -2.28 3.71 11.04
N PHE A 21 -3.39 3.01 11.28
CA PHE A 21 -3.53 1.59 10.94
C PHE A 21 -3.81 1.45 9.44
N GLY A 22 -2.77 1.55 8.63
CA GLY A 22 -2.83 1.24 7.20
C GLY A 22 -3.21 -0.22 6.94
N SER A 23 -3.64 -0.50 5.72
CA SER A 23 -3.92 -1.85 5.25
C SER A 23 -2.71 -2.75 5.52
N LYS A 24 -2.84 -3.66 6.49
CA LYS A 24 -1.83 -4.71 6.67
C LYS A 24 -1.78 -5.50 5.38
N GLU A 25 -0.57 -5.64 4.82
CA GLU A 25 -0.37 -6.50 3.66
C GLU A 25 -0.90 -7.89 4.00
N ALA A 26 -1.92 -8.30 3.25
CA ALA A 26 -2.45 -9.64 3.32
C ALA A 26 -1.42 -10.57 2.68
N VAL A 27 -0.38 -10.95 3.44
CA VAL A 27 0.47 -12.10 3.11
C VAL A 27 -0.34 -13.36 3.42
N GLN A 28 -1.49 -13.48 2.74
CA GLN A 28 -2.39 -14.62 2.82
C GLN A 28 -1.90 -15.62 1.78
N GLY A 29 -1.34 -16.75 2.21
CA GLY A 29 -0.79 -17.78 1.34
C GLY A 29 0.25 -18.64 2.05
N GLN A 30 0.84 -19.60 1.34
CA GLN A 30 1.92 -20.47 1.86
C GLN A 30 3.31 -19.79 1.85
N GLY A 31 3.37 -18.48 1.62
CA GLY A 31 4.63 -17.73 1.57
C GLY A 31 5.19 -17.48 2.97
N SER A 32 6.53 -17.43 3.09
CA SER A 32 7.19 -17.01 4.33
C SER A 32 7.11 -15.48 4.47
N PRO A 33 6.49 -14.96 5.56
CA PRO A 33 6.44 -13.52 5.80
C PRO A 33 7.83 -12.88 5.94
N GLN A 34 8.80 -13.64 6.44
CA GLN A 34 10.19 -13.20 6.58
C GLN A 34 10.84 -13.00 5.21
N LEU A 35 10.70 -13.97 4.30
CA LEU A 35 11.24 -13.88 2.94
C LEU A 35 10.58 -12.73 2.17
N TRP A 36 9.27 -12.51 2.36
CA TRP A 36 8.58 -11.37 1.77
C TRP A 36 9.16 -10.04 2.26
N LYS A 37 9.37 -9.89 3.57
CA LYS A 37 9.92 -8.67 4.16
C LYS A 37 11.33 -8.38 3.64
N GLU A 38 12.19 -9.39 3.55
CA GLU A 38 13.55 -9.26 3.02
C GLU A 38 13.56 -8.87 1.55
N HIS A 39 12.75 -9.54 0.73
CA HIS A 39 12.61 -9.22 -0.69
C HIS A 39 12.08 -7.80 -0.91
N LYS A 40 11.06 -7.39 -0.14
CA LYS A 40 10.51 -6.03 -0.20
C LYS A 40 11.55 -4.97 0.19
N ALA A 41 12.35 -5.24 1.23
CA ALA A 41 13.43 -4.33 1.62
C ALA A 41 14.45 -4.15 0.48
N GLN A 42 14.82 -5.23 -0.21
CA GLN A 42 15.71 -5.18 -1.37
C GLN A 42 15.11 -4.41 -2.56
N LEU A 43 13.82 -4.60 -2.84
CA LEU A 43 13.15 -3.86 -3.92
C LEU A 43 12.96 -2.38 -3.58
N SER A 44 12.78 -2.04 -2.31
CA SER A 44 12.53 -0.65 -1.87
C SER A 44 13.76 0.25 -1.98
N THR A 45 14.95 -0.31 -2.19
CA THR A 45 16.17 0.48 -2.47
C THR A 45 16.31 0.84 -3.94
N LEU A 46 15.41 0.38 -4.82
CA LEU A 46 15.43 0.75 -6.23
C LEU A 46 14.74 2.10 -6.42
N ASP A 47 15.52 3.11 -6.80
CA ASP A 47 15.05 4.49 -6.99
C ASP A 47 14.32 4.71 -8.34
N GLY A 48 14.32 3.72 -9.24
CA GLY A 48 13.69 3.81 -10.55
C GLY A 48 13.32 2.44 -11.11
N TRP A 49 12.24 2.39 -11.90
CA TRP A 49 11.66 1.16 -12.42
C TRP A 49 11.39 1.30 -13.91
N GLN A 50 12.15 0.59 -14.73
CA GLN A 50 11.86 0.50 -16.16
C GLN A 50 11.03 -0.75 -16.47
N ILE A 51 9.83 -0.56 -17.01
CA ILE A 51 8.94 -1.64 -17.45
C ILE A 51 8.64 -1.43 -18.93
N ASN A 52 9.02 -2.40 -19.77
CA ASN A 52 8.73 -2.40 -21.21
C ASN A 52 8.10 -3.74 -21.61
N GLY A 53 6.94 -3.69 -22.26
CA GLY A 53 6.29 -4.90 -22.77
C GLY A 53 4.90 -4.65 -23.34
N LYS A 54 4.16 -5.73 -23.64
CA LYS A 54 2.74 -5.64 -24.00
C LYS A 54 1.88 -5.71 -22.74
N VAL A 55 0.93 -4.78 -22.62
CA VAL A 55 -0.08 -4.77 -21.56
C VAL A 55 -1.43 -5.13 -22.17
N GLY A 56 -2.15 -6.06 -21.53
CA GLY A 56 -3.53 -6.38 -21.82
C GLY A 56 -4.41 -5.92 -20.67
N ILE A 57 -5.46 -5.17 -20.95
CA ILE A 57 -6.44 -4.72 -19.96
C ILE A 57 -7.76 -5.42 -20.26
N ARG A 58 -8.35 -6.03 -19.23
CA ARG A 58 -9.68 -6.64 -19.32
C ARG A 58 -10.61 -5.97 -18.33
N ALA A 59 -11.56 -5.18 -18.83
CA ALA A 59 -12.67 -4.66 -18.05
C ALA A 59 -14.00 -5.22 -18.58
N PRO A 60 -15.08 -5.19 -17.77
CA PRO A 60 -16.35 -5.84 -18.13
C PRO A 60 -16.98 -5.37 -19.45
N LYS A 61 -16.72 -4.12 -19.85
CA LYS A 61 -17.30 -3.51 -21.05
C LYS A 61 -16.28 -3.18 -22.14
N ASP A 62 -15.01 -3.06 -21.77
CA ASP A 62 -13.94 -2.69 -22.70
C ASP A 62 -12.67 -3.46 -22.34
N SER A 63 -12.01 -3.99 -23.35
CA SER A 63 -10.79 -4.77 -23.20
C SER A 63 -9.87 -4.42 -24.35
N GLY A 64 -8.58 -4.28 -24.06
CA GLY A 64 -7.62 -3.80 -25.04
C GLY A 64 -6.23 -4.35 -24.77
N SER A 65 -5.36 -4.17 -25.75
CA SER A 65 -3.93 -4.43 -25.57
C SER A 65 -3.13 -3.30 -26.18
N GLY A 66 -1.97 -3.02 -25.60
CA GLY A 66 -1.06 -1.98 -26.06
C GLY A 66 0.37 -2.28 -25.65
N THR A 67 1.29 -1.41 -26.06
CA THR A 67 2.67 -1.45 -25.59
C THR A 67 2.81 -0.51 -24.40
N LEU A 68 3.29 -1.04 -23.27
CA LEU A 68 3.60 -0.30 -22.06
C LEU A 68 5.09 0.06 -22.06
N PHE A 69 5.37 1.32 -21.79
CA PHE A 69 6.70 1.81 -21.47
C PHE A 69 6.58 2.75 -20.26
N TRP A 70 7.19 2.37 -19.14
CA TRP A 70 7.23 3.13 -17.89
C TRP A 70 8.70 3.22 -17.44
N LEU A 71 9.14 4.43 -17.07
CA LEU A 71 10.43 4.78 -16.46
C LEU A 71 10.26 5.31 -15.03
#